data_AF-T0G0G4-F1
#
_entry.id   AF-T0G0G4-F1
#
_cell.length_a   1.000
_cell.length_b   1.000
_cell.length_c   1.000
_cell.angle_alpha   90.00
_cell.angle_beta   90.00
_cell.angle_gamma   90.00
#
_symmetry.space_group_name_H-M   'P 1'
#
loop_
_entity.id
_entity.type
_entity.pdbx_description
1 polymer ?
#
loop_
_entity_poly.entity_id
_entity_poly.type
_entity_poly.pdbx_seq_one_letter_code
_entity_poly.pdbx_strand_id
1 'polypeptide(L)'
;MVTYGIRRQPKSRRKKNAIEHKESVKWFEGYRAVCEFAKESDSKYIYICDREADIFELFQEYVDAGENAPDMLIRANRERR
;
A
#
# COMPACT_ATOMS: atom_id res chain seq x y z
N MET A 1 -30.90 -3.52 -10.91
CA MET A 1 -29.88 -2.70 -11.60
C MET A 1 -29.39 -1.66 -10.60
N VAL A 2 -28.33 -1.96 -9.84
CA VAL A 2 -27.84 -1.07 -8.75
C VAL A 2 -26.55 -0.41 -9.23
N THR A 3 -26.61 0.90 -9.48
CA THR A 3 -25.46 1.73 -9.83
C THR A 3 -24.61 1.98 -8.59
N TYR A 4 -23.47 1.29 -8.46
CA TYR A 4 -22.43 1.62 -7.48
C TYR A 4 -21.73 2.91 -7.91
N GLY A 5 -22.38 4.05 -7.68
CA GLY A 5 -21.75 5.36 -7.78
C GLY A 5 -20.83 5.56 -6.59
N ILE A 6 -19.52 5.34 -6.76
CA ILE A 6 -18.50 5.64 -5.74
C ILE A 6 -18.52 7.15 -5.47
N ARG A 7 -19.30 7.59 -4.48
CA ARG A 7 -19.28 8.97 -3.99
C ARG A 7 -17.93 9.24 -3.35
N ARG A 8 -17.02 9.92 -4.08
CA ARG A 8 -15.73 10.38 -3.55
C ARG A 8 -15.98 11.28 -2.33
N GLN A 9 -15.61 10.80 -1.15
CA GLN A 9 -15.68 11.59 0.08
C GLN A 9 -14.88 12.90 -0.06
N PRO A 10 -15.38 14.04 0.47
CA PRO A 10 -14.66 15.30 0.44
C PRO A 10 -13.30 15.18 1.14
N LYS A 11 -12.28 15.88 0.63
CA LYS A 11 -10.88 15.79 1.10
C LYS A 11 -10.73 15.97 2.61
N SER A 12 -11.57 16.80 3.23
CA SER A 12 -11.59 17.04 4.68
C SER A 12 -11.96 15.81 5.51
N ARG A 13 -12.92 15.00 5.04
CA ARG A 13 -13.32 13.75 5.71
C ARG A 13 -12.29 12.64 5.55
N ARG A 14 -11.65 12.53 4.37
CA ARG A 14 -10.56 11.57 4.14
C ARG A 14 -9.34 11.79 5.04
N LYS A 15 -9.06 13.04 5.43
CA LYS A 15 -7.96 13.35 6.37
C LYS A 15 -8.25 12.90 7.80
N LYS A 16 -9.54 12.83 8.20
CA LYS A 16 -9.95 12.48 9.57
C LYS A 16 -10.12 10.98 9.83
N ASN A 17 -10.28 10.18 8.77
CA ASN A 17 -10.40 8.73 8.94
C ASN A 17 -9.01 8.13 9.16
N ALA A 18 -8.91 7.29 10.21
CA ALA A 18 -7.79 6.39 10.42
C ALA A 18 -7.52 5.60 9.13
N ILE A 19 -6.25 5.27 8.90
CA ILE A 19 -5.83 4.62 7.65
C ILE A 19 -6.57 3.30 7.42
N GLU A 20 -6.91 2.62 8.52
CA GLU A 20 -7.68 1.37 8.62
C GLU A 20 -9.07 1.42 7.93
N HIS A 21 -9.62 2.60 7.69
CA HIS A 21 -10.94 2.75 7.05
C HIS A 21 -10.87 3.23 5.60
N LYS A 22 -9.67 3.22 4.99
CA LYS A 22 -9.47 3.61 3.60
C LYS A 22 -9.27 2.36 2.76
N GLU A 23 -9.76 2.38 1.52
CA GLU A 23 -9.46 1.30 0.55
C GLU A 23 -7.95 1.08 0.34
N SER A 24 -7.12 2.04 0.75
CA SER A 24 -5.65 1.93 0.75
C SER A 24 -5.11 0.83 1.67
N VAL A 25 -5.89 0.30 2.64
CA VAL A 25 -5.47 -0.80 3.54
C VAL A 25 -5.08 -2.06 2.75
N LYS A 26 -5.74 -2.31 1.61
CA LYS A 26 -5.46 -3.47 0.74
C LYS A 26 -3.99 -3.59 0.35
N TRP A 27 -3.30 -2.46 0.19
CA TRP A 27 -1.89 -2.42 -0.19
C TRP A 27 -0.98 -2.85 0.98
N PHE A 28 -1.34 -2.52 2.22
CA PHE A 28 -0.60 -2.95 3.41
C PHE A 28 -0.78 -4.43 3.68
N GLU A 29 -2.03 -4.91 3.62
CA GLU A 29 -2.33 -6.33 3.81
C GLU A 29 -1.61 -7.18 2.77
N GLY A 30 -1.60 -6.74 1.50
CA GLY A 30 -0.85 -7.39 0.45
C GLY A 30 0.66 -7.41 0.70
N TYR A 31 1.23 -6.27 1.06
CA TYR A 31 2.67 -6.18 1.35
C TYR A 31 3.07 -7.07 2.54
N ARG A 32 2.32 -7.02 3.65
CA ARG A 32 2.55 -7.87 4.84
C ARG A 32 2.46 -9.36 4.51
N ALA A 33 1.49 -9.76 3.70
CA ALA A 33 1.40 -11.15 3.26
C ALA A 33 2.66 -11.58 2.50
N VAL A 34 3.18 -10.74 1.60
CA VAL A 34 4.44 -11.03 0.90
C VAL A 34 5.64 -11.05 1.85
N CYS A 35 5.68 -10.18 2.87
CA CYS A 35 6.71 -10.25 3.91
C CYS A 35 6.70 -11.59 4.64
N GLU A 36 5.54 -12.12 5.01
CA GLU A 36 5.45 -13.44 5.64
C GLU A 36 5.91 -14.55 4.70
N PHE A 37 5.49 -14.53 3.43
CA PHE A 37 5.97 -15.50 2.43
C PHE A 37 7.49 -15.40 2.19
N ALA A 38 8.05 -14.19 2.21
CA ALA A 38 9.48 -13.96 2.02
C ALA A 38 10.30 -14.47 3.21
N LYS A 39 9.77 -14.45 4.44
CA LYS A 39 10.46 -15.03 5.61
C LYS A 39 10.62 -16.55 5.51
N GLU A 40 9.67 -17.23 4.85
CA GLU A 40 9.64 -18.69 4.72
C GLU A 40 10.46 -19.20 3.52
N SER A 41 11.03 -18.31 2.72
CA SER A 41 11.66 -18.65 1.44
C SER A 41 12.99 -17.91 1.26
N ASP A 42 13.99 -18.60 0.74
CA ASP A 42 15.30 -18.01 0.40
C ASP A 42 15.26 -17.23 -0.94
N SER A 43 14.10 -17.19 -1.59
CA SER A 43 13.91 -16.48 -2.85
C SER A 43 13.73 -14.98 -2.63
N LYS A 44 14.18 -14.17 -3.59
CA LYS A 44 13.88 -12.73 -3.61
C LYS A 44 12.46 -12.49 -4.11
N TYR A 45 11.70 -11.70 -3.38
CA TYR A 45 10.36 -11.27 -3.74
C TYR A 45 10.35 -9.77 -4.06
N ILE A 46 9.60 -9.40 -5.10
CA ILE A 46 9.38 -8.00 -5.48
C ILE A 46 7.88 -7.73 -5.47
N TYR A 47 7.44 -6.80 -4.63
CA TYR A 47 6.06 -6.34 -4.56
C TYR A 47 5.80 -5.24 -5.59
N ILE A 48 5.04 -5.56 -6.64
CA ILE A 48 4.76 -4.65 -7.75
C ILE A 48 3.36 -4.07 -7.62
N CYS A 49 3.24 -2.75 -7.66
CA CYS A 49 1.95 -2.06 -7.58
C CYS A 49 1.82 -0.90 -8.57
N ASP A 50 0.56 -0.56 -8.86
CA ASP A 50 0.23 0.57 -9.71
C ASP A 50 0.33 1.92 -8.96
N ARG A 51 -0.16 2.98 -9.61
CA ARG A 51 -0.09 4.37 -9.12
C ARG A 51 -0.95 4.65 -7.90
N GLU A 52 -1.88 3.77 -7.52
CA GLU A 52 -2.72 3.94 -6.33
C GLU A 52 -1.98 3.57 -5.05
N ALA A 53 -0.97 2.69 -5.15
CA ALA A 53 -0.10 2.30 -4.03
C ALA A 53 0.99 3.35 -3.72
N ASP A 54 1.02 4.46 -4.47
CA ASP A 54 1.95 5.57 -4.24
C ASP A 54 1.57 6.41 -3.00
N ILE A 55 1.58 5.76 -1.84
CA ILE A 55 1.19 6.31 -0.53
C ILE A 55 2.41 6.25 0.41
N PHE A 56 2.62 7.31 1.20
CA PHE A 56 3.82 7.46 2.03
C PHE A 56 3.94 6.32 3.06
N GLU A 57 2.81 5.96 3.65
CA GLU A 57 2.73 5.00 4.74
C GLU A 57 3.16 3.58 4.30
N LEU A 58 3.02 3.22 3.02
CA LEU A 58 3.52 1.94 2.50
C LEU A 58 5.05 1.89 2.44
N PHE A 59 5.70 3.02 2.12
CA PHE A 59 7.16 3.13 2.17
C PHE A 59 7.69 3.10 3.59
N GLN A 60 6.96 3.68 4.55
CA GLN A 60 7.29 3.57 5.96
C GLN A 60 7.26 2.11 6.42
N GLU A 61 6.23 1.35 6.04
CA GLU A 61 6.13 -0.08 6.35
C GLU A 61 7.32 -0.88 5.77
N TYR A 62 7.79 -0.54 4.57
CA TYR A 62 9.00 -1.15 4.00
C TYR A 62 10.26 -0.86 4.81
N VAL A 63 10.44 0.39 5.26
CA VAL A 63 11.58 0.76 6.13
C VAL A 63 11.49 0.03 7.47
N ASP A 64 10.30 -0.07 8.05
CA ASP A 64 10.06 -0.72 9.34
C ASP A 64 10.23 -2.25 9.27
N ALA A 65 9.98 -2.86 8.09
CA ALA A 65 10.12 -4.30 7.86
C ALA A 65 11.59 -4.80 7.85
N GLY A 66 12.57 -3.92 7.63
CA GLY A 66 14.00 -4.22 7.75
C GLY A 66 14.62 -5.00 6.58
N GLU A 67 15.81 -5.57 6.80
CA GLU A 67 16.69 -6.09 5.73
C GLU A 67 16.17 -7.32 4.97
N ASN A 68 15.18 -8.05 5.51
CA ASN A 68 14.57 -9.23 4.86
C ASN A 68 13.22 -8.92 4.21
N ALA A 69 12.87 -7.64 4.09
CA ALA A 69 11.64 -7.23 3.49
C ALA A 69 11.69 -7.39 1.95
N PRO A 70 10.55 -7.75 1.31
CA PRO A 70 10.48 -7.83 -0.14
C PRO A 70 10.68 -6.45 -0.76
N ASP A 71 11.49 -6.39 -1.82
CA ASP A 71 11.73 -5.15 -2.58
C ASP A 71 10.41 -4.62 -3.16
N MET A 72 10.31 -3.31 -3.37
CA MET A 72 9.09 -2.69 -3.91
C MET A 72 9.31 -1.98 -5.24
N LEU A 73 8.40 -2.21 -6.19
CA LEU A 73 8.30 -1.47 -7.44
C LEU A 73 6.91 -0.84 -7.56
N ILE A 74 6.83 0.46 -7.30
CA ILE A 74 5.57 1.20 -7.31
C ILE A 74 5.62 2.27 -8.38
N ARG A 75 4.59 2.33 -9.22
CA ARG A 75 4.47 3.40 -10.22
C ARG A 75 4.22 4.74 -9.53
N ALA A 76 5.12 5.70 -9.73
CA ALA A 76 4.96 7.04 -9.18
C ALA A 76 3.69 7.74 -9.70
N ASN A 77 3.00 8.43 -8.79
CA ASN A 77 1.80 9.24 -9.06
C ASN A 77 2.00 10.68 -8.61
N ARG A 78 2.73 10.89 -7.52
CA ARG A 78 3.01 12.21 -6.95
C ARG A 78 4.46 12.60 -7.24
N GLU A 79 4.66 13.87 -7.59
CA GLU A 79 5.98 14.48 -7.53
C GLU A 79 6.44 14.51 -6.07
N ARG A 80 7.62 13.95 -5.81
CA ARG A 80 8.30 14.02 -4.51
C ARG A 80 9.52 14.93 -4.71
N ARG A 81 9.64 15.95 -3.87
CA ARG A 81 10.82 16.84 -3.79
C ARG A 81 11.54 16.59 -2.48
#